data_AF-A0A552F1F0-F1
#
_entry.id   AF-A0A552F1F0-F1
#
_cell.length_a   1.000
_cell.length_b   1.000
_cell.length_c   1.000
_cell.angle_alpha   90.00
_cell.angle_beta   90.00
_cell.angle_gamma   90.00
#
_symmetry.space_group_name_H-M   'P 1'
#
loop_
_entity.id
_entity.type
_entity.pdbx_description
1 polymer ?
#
loop_
_entity_poly.entity_id
_entity_poly.type
_entity_poly.pdbx_seq_one_letter_code
_entity_poly.pdbx_strand_id
1 'polypeptide(L)'
;MNWLVTLLITSVTSFVATNLDDLMVLMLFFSRLNANFRPRHLIVGQYLGFTLILLASSLGLLFGLLVSKEWIGLLGFIPLIIGIKQLLSRENEDYIQEVRSDVNYSKNRSFIPRFPSQTYYIAAVTVANGGDNIGIYTSLFANNSPMYVLIITIVFYFMMGIWCLLAYFLITHPRVAKVVTNYGHKISPFIYIILGIYILVDSRSYRLFLMS
;
A
#
# COMPACT_ATOMS: atom_id res chain seq x y z
N MET A 1 -5.01 25.67 11.73
CA MET A 1 -5.33 24.24 11.81
C MET A 1 -4.14 23.53 12.44
N ASN A 2 -4.35 22.63 13.41
CA ASN A 2 -3.25 21.91 14.06
C ASN A 2 -2.53 21.03 13.03
N TRP A 3 -1.25 21.33 12.74
CA TRP A 3 -0.42 20.62 11.76
C TRP A 3 -0.45 19.09 11.96
N LEU A 4 -0.53 18.66 13.23
CA LEU A 4 -0.61 17.26 13.62
C LEU A 4 -1.91 16.60 13.13
N VAL A 5 -3.05 17.32 13.18
CA VAL A 5 -4.33 16.80 12.68
C VAL A 5 -4.27 16.60 11.17
N THR A 6 -3.72 17.57 10.43
CA THR A 6 -3.53 17.44 8.99
C THR A 6 -2.62 16.25 8.66
N LEU A 7 -1.49 16.12 9.36
CA LEU A 7 -0.55 15.02 9.15
C LEU A 7 -1.21 13.66 9.41
N LEU A 8 -1.98 13.52 10.49
CA LEU A 8 -2.72 12.28 10.77
C LEU A 8 -3.75 11.97 9.69
N ILE A 9 -4.54 12.96 9.27
CA ILE A 9 -5.55 12.77 8.22
C ILE A 9 -4.89 12.35 6.92
N THR A 10 -3.81 13.02 6.49
CA THR A 10 -3.08 12.67 5.27
C THR A 10 -2.47 11.28 5.39
N SER A 11 -1.89 10.92 6.54
CA SER A 11 -1.31 9.59 6.76
C SER A 11 -2.37 8.50 6.68
N VAL A 12 -3.47 8.64 7.41
CA VAL A 12 -4.56 7.66 7.41
C VAL A 12 -5.16 7.55 6.02
N THR A 13 -5.48 8.68 5.37
CA THR A 13 -6.09 8.69 4.04
C THR A 13 -5.17 8.04 3.02
N SER A 14 -3.88 8.40 3.00
CA SER A 14 -2.90 7.77 2.11
C SER A 14 -2.80 6.28 2.35
N PHE A 15 -2.68 5.84 3.61
CA PHE A 15 -2.62 4.42 3.95
C PHE A 15 -3.88 3.66 3.51
N VAL A 16 -5.07 4.21 3.79
CA VAL A 16 -6.32 3.56 3.38
C VAL A 16 -6.40 3.44 1.87
N ALA A 17 -5.99 4.47 1.14
CA ALA A 17 -6.00 4.48 -0.32
C ALA A 17 -5.10 3.39 -0.90
N THR A 18 -3.87 3.31 -0.39
CA THR A 18 -2.83 2.42 -0.91
C THR A 18 -3.06 0.96 -0.54
N ASN A 19 -3.52 0.68 0.69
CA ASN A 19 -3.63 -0.69 1.17
C ASN A 19 -5.04 -1.28 0.98
N LEU A 20 -5.95 -0.61 0.27
CA LEU A 20 -7.31 -1.11 0.07
C LEU A 20 -7.31 -2.41 -0.74
N ASP A 21 -6.44 -2.50 -1.75
CA ASP A 21 -6.27 -3.68 -2.59
C ASP A 21 -5.47 -4.77 -1.85
N ASP A 22 -4.49 -4.39 -1.03
CA ASP A 22 -3.77 -5.30 -0.10
C ASP A 22 -4.72 -6.03 0.86
N LEU A 23 -5.82 -5.41 1.26
CA LEU A 23 -6.83 -6.03 2.13
C LEU A 23 -7.41 -7.30 1.49
N MET A 24 -7.56 -7.32 0.16
CA MET A 24 -8.07 -8.50 -0.56
C MET A 24 -7.06 -9.65 -0.54
N VAL A 25 -5.78 -9.36 -0.77
CA VAL A 25 -4.68 -10.33 -0.67
C VAL A 25 -4.58 -10.90 0.74
N LEU A 26 -4.67 -10.02 1.74
CA LEU A 26 -4.61 -10.40 3.13
C LEU A 26 -5.79 -11.31 3.50
N MET A 27 -7.00 -11.02 3.00
CA MET A 27 -8.15 -11.92 3.14
C MET A 27 -7.91 -13.28 2.47
N LEU A 28 -7.30 -13.33 1.28
CA LEU A 28 -6.98 -14.60 0.62
C LEU A 28 -5.96 -15.44 1.42
N PHE A 29 -4.98 -14.79 2.04
CA PHE A 29 -4.02 -15.49 2.90
C PHE A 29 -4.67 -16.01 4.17
N PHE A 30 -5.44 -15.17 4.87
CA PHE A 30 -6.14 -15.59 6.09
C PHE A 30 -7.18 -16.69 5.80
N SER A 31 -7.83 -16.72 4.61
CA SER A 31 -8.81 -17.77 4.26
C SER A 31 -8.16 -19.15 4.02
N ARG A 32 -6.82 -19.20 3.90
CA ARG A 32 -6.06 -20.44 3.69
C ARG A 32 -5.30 -20.89 4.95
N LEU A 33 -5.56 -20.27 6.10
CA LEU A 33 -5.07 -20.75 7.40
C LEU A 33 -5.54 -22.19 7.63
N ASN A 34 -4.58 -23.11 7.67
CA ASN A 34 -4.74 -24.53 7.97
C ASN A 34 -3.84 -24.90 9.16
N ALA A 35 -3.93 -26.12 9.69
CA ALA A 35 -3.13 -26.59 10.84
C ALA A 35 -1.60 -26.34 10.72
N ASN A 36 -1.06 -26.25 9.49
CA ASN A 36 0.34 -25.93 9.19
C ASN A 36 0.61 -24.45 8.84
N PHE A 37 -0.41 -23.65 8.50
CA PHE A 37 -0.30 -22.22 8.16
C PHE A 37 -0.84 -21.41 9.34
N ARG A 38 0.06 -20.99 10.23
CA ARG A 38 -0.31 -20.26 11.46
C ARG A 38 -0.48 -18.77 11.19
N PRO A 39 -1.42 -18.08 11.87
CA PRO A 39 -1.61 -16.62 11.73
C PRO A 39 -0.33 -15.81 11.97
N ARG A 40 0.58 -16.31 12.81
CA ARG A 40 1.86 -15.66 13.09
C ARG A 40 2.75 -15.51 11.86
N HIS A 41 2.83 -16.51 10.98
CA HIS A 41 3.67 -16.41 9.78
C HIS A 41 3.10 -15.38 8.79
N LEU A 42 1.77 -15.29 8.71
CA LEU A 42 1.08 -14.27 7.93
C LEU A 42 1.35 -12.86 8.44
N ILE A 43 1.14 -12.63 9.73
CA ILE A 43 1.38 -11.30 10.32
C ILE A 43 2.86 -10.91 10.18
N VAL A 44 3.79 -11.81 10.52
CA VAL A 44 5.23 -11.52 10.39
C VAL A 44 5.62 -11.28 8.93
N GLY A 45 5.10 -12.07 7.99
CA GLY A 45 5.39 -11.91 6.56
C GLY A 45 4.87 -10.57 6.03
N GLN A 46 3.65 -10.20 6.42
CA GLN A 46 3.04 -8.93 6.05
C GLN A 46 3.85 -7.75 6.59
N TYR A 47 4.25 -7.77 7.87
CA TYR A 47 5.06 -6.71 8.46
C TYR A 47 6.45 -6.64 7.82
N LEU A 48 7.07 -7.78 7.47
CA LEU A 48 8.35 -7.79 6.76
C LEU A 48 8.24 -7.19 5.36
N GLY A 49 7.24 -7.60 4.57
CA GLY A 49 7.02 -7.05 3.23
C GLY A 49 6.68 -5.56 3.27
N PHE A 50 5.83 -5.15 4.21
CA PHE A 50 5.50 -3.75 4.43
C PHE A 50 6.72 -2.92 4.87
N THR A 51 7.58 -3.48 5.72
CA THR A 51 8.85 -2.84 6.10
C THR A 51 9.74 -2.60 4.88
N LEU A 52 9.86 -3.58 3.97
CA LEU A 52 10.62 -3.43 2.72
C LEU A 52 10.05 -2.32 1.83
N ILE A 53 8.72 -2.23 1.73
CA ILE A 53 8.04 -1.13 1.01
C ILE A 53 8.39 0.23 1.62
N LEU A 54 8.32 0.36 2.96
CA LEU A 54 8.64 1.62 3.64
C LEU A 54 10.12 1.98 3.51
N LEU A 55 11.02 0.99 3.56
CA LEU A 55 12.44 1.20 3.31
C LEU A 55 12.70 1.68 1.88
N ALA A 56 12.09 1.05 0.88
CA ALA A 56 12.17 1.52 -0.51
C ALA A 56 11.62 2.96 -0.63
N SER A 57 10.50 3.25 0.04
CA SER A 57 9.86 4.56 0.02
C SER A 57 10.69 5.65 0.71
N SER A 58 11.56 5.28 1.65
CA SER A 58 12.47 6.21 2.35
C SER A 58 13.48 6.88 1.41
N LEU A 59 13.70 6.32 0.21
CA LEU A 59 14.45 6.99 -0.85
C LEU A 59 13.82 8.33 -1.23
N GLY A 60 12.49 8.46 -1.12
CA GLY A 60 11.78 9.72 -1.31
C GLY A 60 12.23 10.79 -0.31
N LEU A 61 12.41 10.43 0.96
CA LEU A 61 12.94 11.35 1.97
C LEU A 61 14.36 11.81 1.62
N LEU A 62 15.24 10.89 1.18
CA LEU A 62 16.60 11.25 0.77
C LEU A 62 16.59 12.21 -0.43
N PHE A 63 15.73 11.96 -1.41
CA PHE A 63 15.54 12.84 -2.56
C PHE A 63 14.99 14.21 -2.12
N GLY A 64 14.02 14.22 -1.20
CA GLY A 64 13.42 15.44 -0.66
C GLY A 64 14.39 16.33 0.12
N LEU A 65 15.47 15.77 0.66
CA LEU A 65 16.54 16.53 1.34
C LEU A 65 17.52 17.19 0.36
N LEU A 66 17.59 16.71 -0.89
CA LEU A 66 18.57 17.15 -1.90
C LEU A 66 17.97 18.10 -2.94
N VAL A 67 16.65 18.12 -3.09
CA VAL A 67 15.93 18.76 -4.20
C VAL A 67 14.98 19.83 -3.69
N SER A 68 14.73 20.89 -4.48
CA SER A 68 13.79 21.95 -4.06
C SER A 68 12.33 21.48 -4.10
N LYS A 69 11.48 22.11 -3.28
CA LYS A 69 10.08 21.71 -3.08
C LYS A 69 9.26 21.65 -4.38
N GLU A 70 9.55 22.53 -5.33
CA GLU A 70 8.82 22.62 -6.59
C GLU A 70 9.04 21.37 -7.46
N TRP A 71 10.27 20.83 -7.47
CA TRP A 71 10.63 19.61 -8.19
C TRP A 71 10.12 18.36 -7.49
N ILE A 72 10.14 18.36 -6.15
CA ILE A 72 9.57 17.26 -5.34
C ILE A 72 8.10 17.05 -5.64
N GLY A 73 7.33 18.13 -5.80
CA GLY A 73 5.90 17.99 -6.07
C GLY A 73 5.56 17.38 -7.42
N LEU A 74 6.50 17.30 -8.37
CA LEU A 74 6.32 16.52 -9.61
C LEU A 74 6.11 15.03 -9.30
N LEU A 75 6.57 14.54 -8.14
CA LEU A 75 6.26 13.18 -7.69
C LEU A 75 4.75 12.96 -7.51
N GLY A 76 3.96 14.03 -7.32
CA GLY A 76 2.48 13.96 -7.33
C GLY A 76 1.89 13.44 -8.65
N PHE A 77 2.64 13.47 -9.76
CA PHE A 77 2.23 12.80 -11.00
C PHE A 77 2.19 11.27 -10.87
N ILE A 78 2.96 10.67 -9.96
CA ILE A 78 2.96 9.22 -9.73
C ILE A 78 1.57 8.73 -9.27
N PRO A 79 1.01 9.19 -8.12
CA PRO A 79 -0.35 8.84 -7.72
C PRO A 79 -1.39 9.22 -8.78
N LEU A 80 -1.22 10.35 -9.46
CA LEU A 80 -2.17 10.80 -10.49
C LEU A 80 -2.24 9.82 -11.67
N ILE A 81 -1.08 9.41 -12.22
CA ILE A 81 -0.99 8.47 -13.33
C ILE A 81 -1.52 7.10 -12.91
N ILE A 82 -1.17 6.63 -11.71
CA ILE A 82 -1.67 5.34 -11.18
C ILE A 82 -3.20 5.38 -11.10
N GLY A 83 -3.79 6.42 -10.51
CA GLY A 83 -5.23 6.56 -10.40
C GLY A 83 -5.95 6.64 -11.76
N ILE A 84 -5.39 7.38 -12.73
CA ILE A 84 -5.95 7.45 -14.09
C ILE A 84 -5.85 6.08 -14.78
N LYS A 85 -4.71 5.39 -14.68
CA LYS A 85 -4.52 4.07 -15.27
C LYS A 85 -5.53 3.06 -14.71
N GLN A 86 -5.75 3.07 -13.39
CA GLN A 86 -6.71 2.18 -12.73
C GLN A 86 -8.16 2.49 -13.13
N LEU A 87 -8.47 3.74 -13.52
CA LEU A 87 -9.79 4.11 -14.05
C LEU A 87 -10.02 3.62 -15.49
N LEU A 88 -8.95 3.58 -16.30
CA LEU A 88 -8.98 3.20 -17.71
C LEU A 88 -8.89 1.68 -17.92
N SER A 89 -8.11 0.99 -17.09
CA SER A 89 -7.97 -0.46 -17.11
C SER A 89 -9.15 -1.10 -16.37
N ARG A 90 -10.14 -1.61 -17.12
CA ARG A 90 -11.28 -2.41 -16.59
C ARG A 90 -10.91 -3.87 -16.24
N GLU A 91 -9.65 -4.15 -16.00
CA GLU A 91 -9.10 -5.51 -15.91
C GLU A 91 -8.72 -5.80 -14.45
N ASN A 92 -9.72 -6.09 -13.62
CA ASN A 92 -9.54 -6.35 -12.19
C ASN A 92 -9.85 -7.81 -11.79
N GLU A 93 -10.25 -8.67 -12.73
CA GLU A 93 -10.47 -10.11 -12.45
C GLU A 93 -9.18 -10.93 -12.53
N ASP A 94 -8.20 -10.51 -13.34
CA ASP A 94 -6.96 -11.27 -13.56
C ASP A 94 -6.03 -11.30 -12.34
N TYR A 95 -6.04 -10.24 -11.51
CA TYR A 95 -5.17 -10.14 -10.33
C TYR A 95 -5.51 -11.18 -9.24
N ILE A 96 -6.80 -11.32 -8.89
CA ILE A 96 -7.23 -12.32 -7.91
C ILE A 96 -6.97 -13.73 -8.46
N GLN A 97 -7.09 -13.92 -9.77
CA GLN A 97 -6.77 -15.16 -10.46
C GLN A 97 -5.26 -15.49 -10.31
N GLU A 98 -4.38 -14.52 -10.56
CA GLU A 98 -2.92 -14.64 -10.51
C GLU A 98 -2.42 -14.96 -9.09
N VAL A 99 -2.88 -14.21 -8.08
CA VAL A 99 -2.57 -14.50 -6.67
C VAL A 99 -3.12 -15.87 -6.27
N ARG A 100 -4.31 -16.26 -6.73
CA ARG A 100 -4.83 -17.62 -6.47
C ARG A 100 -3.96 -18.70 -7.10
N SER A 101 -3.43 -18.50 -8.30
CA SER A 101 -2.54 -19.45 -8.98
C SER A 101 -1.19 -19.57 -8.27
N ASP A 102 -0.54 -18.47 -7.88
CA ASP A 102 0.75 -18.50 -7.18
C ASP A 102 0.63 -19.23 -5.84
N VAL A 103 -0.45 -18.96 -5.11
CA VAL A 103 -0.71 -19.61 -3.82
C VAL A 103 -1.09 -21.09 -4.01
N ASN A 104 -1.72 -21.46 -5.13
CA ASN A 104 -2.03 -22.87 -5.46
C ASN A 104 -0.80 -23.65 -5.94
N TYR A 105 0.10 -23.02 -6.70
CA TYR A 105 1.36 -23.62 -7.17
C TYR A 105 2.23 -24.07 -5.98
N SER A 106 2.23 -23.30 -4.90
CA SER A 106 2.91 -23.64 -3.64
C SER A 106 2.37 -24.92 -2.95
N LYS A 107 1.09 -25.26 -3.16
CA LYS A 107 0.45 -26.45 -2.54
C LYS A 107 0.96 -27.78 -3.12
N ASN A 108 1.47 -27.78 -4.37
CA ASN A 108 1.80 -29.00 -5.11
C ASN A 108 3.25 -29.48 -4.96
N ARG A 109 4.12 -28.75 -4.23
CA ARG A 109 5.48 -29.24 -3.88
C ARG A 109 5.51 -29.74 -2.44
N SER A 110 5.01 -30.95 -2.23
CA SER A 110 5.03 -31.65 -0.93
C SER A 110 6.38 -32.31 -0.59
N PHE A 111 7.54 -31.77 -1.02
CA PHE A 111 8.84 -32.46 -0.85
C PHE A 111 10.07 -31.54 -0.76
N ILE A 112 10.03 -30.45 0.02
CA ILE A 112 11.28 -29.75 0.41
C ILE A 112 11.28 -29.47 1.93
N PRO A 113 12.37 -29.79 2.68
CA PRO A 113 12.35 -29.82 4.15
C PRO A 113 12.45 -28.42 4.79
N ARG A 114 11.65 -28.24 5.84
CA ARG A 114 11.77 -27.39 7.05
C ARG A 114 12.72 -26.15 7.04
N PHE A 115 12.14 -24.96 6.82
CA PHE A 115 12.32 -23.60 7.40
C PHE A 115 11.91 -22.53 6.33
N PRO A 116 12.05 -21.21 6.55
CA PRO A 116 11.02 -20.14 6.70
C PRO A 116 10.13 -19.76 5.47
N SER A 117 9.82 -20.69 4.56
CA SER A 117 9.21 -20.40 3.24
C SER A 117 7.92 -19.58 3.21
N GLN A 118 7.04 -19.73 4.20
CA GLN A 118 5.71 -19.08 4.19
C GLN A 118 5.78 -17.58 4.47
N THR A 119 6.59 -17.18 5.45
CA THR A 119 6.77 -15.77 5.83
C THR A 119 7.40 -14.97 4.68
N TYR A 120 8.44 -15.51 4.06
CA TYR A 120 9.11 -14.87 2.93
C TYR A 120 8.23 -14.81 1.68
N TYR A 121 7.44 -15.86 1.43
CA TYR A 121 6.47 -15.84 0.34
C TYR A 121 5.43 -14.75 0.52
N ILE A 122 4.85 -14.63 1.72
CA ILE A 122 3.89 -13.56 2.04
C ILE A 122 4.56 -12.20 1.86
N ALA A 123 5.77 -12.01 2.42
CA ALA A 123 6.51 -10.76 2.28
C ALA A 123 6.80 -10.42 0.80
N ALA A 124 7.16 -11.41 -0.02
CA ALA A 124 7.41 -11.24 -1.44
C ALA A 124 6.13 -10.85 -2.20
N VAL A 125 5.00 -11.48 -1.91
CA VAL A 125 3.70 -11.11 -2.49
C VAL A 125 3.28 -9.71 -2.03
N THR A 126 3.47 -9.36 -0.75
CA THR A 126 3.22 -8.01 -0.24
C THR A 126 4.06 -6.97 -1.01
N VAL A 127 5.36 -7.22 -1.22
CA VAL A 127 6.25 -6.30 -1.96
C VAL A 127 5.86 -6.22 -3.44
N ALA A 128 5.55 -7.35 -4.06
CA ALA A 128 5.11 -7.39 -5.46
C ALA A 128 3.79 -6.64 -5.66
N ASN A 129 2.89 -6.72 -4.67
CA ASN A 129 1.62 -6.00 -4.72
C ASN A 129 1.76 -4.51 -4.40
N GLY A 130 2.57 -4.15 -3.39
CA GLY A 130 2.71 -2.78 -2.92
C GLY A 130 3.61 -1.90 -3.78
N GLY A 131 3.69 -2.16 -5.08
CA GLY A 131 4.47 -1.33 -6.01
C GLY A 131 3.89 0.08 -6.16
N ASP A 132 2.57 0.21 -6.20
CA ASP A 132 1.86 1.48 -6.14
C ASP A 132 2.02 2.18 -4.78
N ASN A 133 2.02 1.40 -3.67
CA ASN A 133 2.33 1.90 -2.33
C ASN A 133 3.70 2.58 -2.29
N ILE A 134 4.73 1.99 -2.90
CA ILE A 134 6.08 2.57 -2.95
C ILE A 134 6.04 3.95 -3.61
N GLY A 135 5.41 4.09 -4.78
CA GLY A 135 5.35 5.36 -5.50
C GLY A 135 4.65 6.46 -4.69
N ILE A 136 3.54 6.11 -4.04
CA ILE A 136 2.73 7.04 -3.25
C ILE A 136 3.45 7.45 -1.96
N TYR A 137 4.02 6.49 -1.22
CA TYR A 137 4.76 6.78 0.00
C TYR A 137 6.06 7.54 -0.28
N THR A 138 6.76 7.22 -1.37
CA THR A 138 7.95 7.96 -1.82
C THR A 138 7.60 9.44 -2.01
N SER A 139 6.50 9.72 -2.72
CA SER A 139 6.02 11.08 -2.96
C SER A 139 5.65 11.79 -1.65
N LEU A 140 4.96 11.09 -0.75
CA LEU A 140 4.57 11.62 0.56
C LEU A 140 5.80 11.92 1.44
N PHE A 141 6.80 11.02 1.45
CA PHE A 141 8.00 11.16 2.27
C PHE A 141 8.91 12.26 1.75
N ALA A 142 9.02 12.42 0.43
CA ALA A 142 9.81 13.48 -0.18
C ALA A 142 9.29 14.88 0.17
N ASN A 143 7.97 15.05 0.33
CA ASN A 143 7.37 16.35 0.64
C ASN A 143 7.31 16.66 2.16
N ASN A 144 7.87 15.80 3.02
CA ASN A 144 7.79 15.94 4.47
C ASN A 144 9.16 15.93 5.15
N SER A 145 9.25 16.55 6.33
CA SER A 145 10.47 16.53 7.13
C SER A 145 10.73 15.14 7.73
N PRO A 146 11.98 14.78 8.07
CA PRO A 146 12.30 13.48 8.68
C PRO A 146 11.46 13.16 9.93
N MET A 147 11.19 14.17 10.77
CA MET A 147 10.35 14.02 11.96
C MET A 147 8.91 13.65 11.60
N TYR A 148 8.35 14.26 10.56
CA TYR A 148 7.01 13.95 10.09
C TYR A 148 6.95 12.57 9.44
N VAL A 149 7.96 12.19 8.65
CA VAL A 149 8.07 10.83 8.07
C VAL A 149 8.10 9.76 9.16
N LEU A 150 8.77 10.01 10.29
CA LEU A 150 8.76 9.10 11.44
C LEU A 150 7.35 8.93 12.01
N ILE A 151 6.60 10.03 12.19
CA ILE A 151 5.21 9.99 12.66
C ILE A 151 4.32 9.23 11.67
N ILE A 152 4.43 9.54 10.37
CA ILE A 152 3.69 8.84 9.30
C ILE A 152 3.97 7.34 9.36
N THR A 153 5.24 6.95 9.51
CA THR A 153 5.67 5.55 9.61
C THR A 153 5.05 4.84 10.81
N ILE A 154 4.98 5.50 11.98
CA ILE A 154 4.32 4.94 13.17
C ILE A 154 2.83 4.72 12.89
N VAL A 155 2.15 5.69 12.29
CA VAL A 155 0.73 5.58 11.92
C VAL A 155 0.52 4.42 10.94
N PHE A 156 1.40 4.26 9.96
CA PHE A 156 1.33 3.18 8.98
C PHE A 156 1.46 1.79 9.63
N TYR A 157 2.40 1.59 10.55
CA TYR A 157 2.51 0.31 11.26
C TYR A 157 1.28 0.02 12.13
N PHE A 158 0.76 1.05 12.81
CA PHE A 158 -0.48 0.90 13.58
C PHE A 158 -1.67 0.50 12.70
N MET A 159 -1.83 1.18 11.56
CA MET A 159 -2.86 0.89 10.57
C MET A 159 -2.70 -0.49 9.92
N MET A 160 -1.47 -0.95 9.67
CA MET A 160 -1.20 -2.31 9.19
C MET A 160 -1.71 -3.36 10.19
N GLY A 161 -1.55 -3.11 11.50
CA GLY A 161 -2.17 -3.93 12.55
C GLY A 161 -3.70 -3.97 12.45
N ILE A 162 -4.33 -2.82 12.24
CA ILE A 162 -5.78 -2.71 12.02
C ILE A 162 -6.20 -3.50 10.77
N TRP A 163 -5.44 -3.40 9.67
CA TRP A 163 -5.72 -4.14 8.43
C TRP A 163 -5.67 -5.64 8.61
N CYS A 164 -4.70 -6.17 9.38
CA CYS A 164 -4.66 -7.59 9.73
C CYS A 164 -5.92 -8.04 10.49
N LEU A 165 -6.39 -7.21 11.43
CA LEU A 165 -7.63 -7.50 12.18
C LEU A 165 -8.86 -7.41 11.28
N LEU A 166 -8.94 -6.40 10.42
CA LEU A 166 -10.03 -6.22 9.45
C LEU A 166 -10.10 -7.39 8.47
N ALA A 167 -8.98 -7.82 7.90
CA ALA A 167 -8.94 -8.96 7.00
C ALA A 167 -9.45 -10.24 7.68
N TYR A 168 -9.01 -10.50 8.90
CA TYR A 168 -9.50 -11.64 9.69
C TYR A 168 -11.01 -11.54 9.95
N PHE A 169 -11.49 -10.36 10.36
CA PHE A 169 -12.91 -10.11 10.58
C PHE A 169 -13.75 -10.33 9.31
N LEU A 170 -13.28 -9.85 8.16
CA LEU A 170 -14.01 -9.95 6.89
C LEU A 170 -14.16 -11.40 6.39
N ILE A 171 -13.19 -12.27 6.65
CA ILE A 171 -13.30 -13.70 6.31
C ILE A 171 -14.42 -14.38 7.08
N THR A 172 -14.60 -14.00 8.34
CA THR A 172 -15.70 -14.53 9.15
C THR A 172 -17.07 -13.97 8.75
N HIS A 173 -17.10 -12.91 7.93
CA HIS A 173 -18.33 -12.22 7.49
C HIS A 173 -18.38 -12.05 5.95
N PRO A 174 -18.70 -13.12 5.18
CA PRO A 174 -18.60 -13.14 3.72
C PRO A 174 -19.44 -12.07 2.99
N ARG A 175 -20.59 -11.68 3.57
CA ARG A 175 -21.44 -10.61 3.03
C ARG A 175 -20.74 -9.26 3.04
N VAL A 176 -20.03 -8.96 4.13
CA VAL A 176 -19.28 -7.71 4.29
C VAL A 176 -18.04 -7.74 3.39
N ALA A 177 -17.33 -8.87 3.33
CA ALA A 177 -16.20 -9.05 2.43
C ALA A 177 -16.57 -8.72 0.97
N LYS A 178 -17.70 -9.23 0.47
CA LYS A 178 -18.16 -8.96 -0.91
C LYS A 178 -18.44 -7.48 -1.18
N VAL A 179 -18.94 -6.76 -0.18
CA VAL A 179 -19.15 -5.30 -0.28
C VAL A 179 -17.79 -4.60 -0.32
N VAL A 180 -16.90 -4.90 0.62
CA VAL A 180 -15.57 -4.28 0.70
C VAL A 180 -14.78 -4.51 -0.60
N THR A 181 -14.78 -5.72 -1.15
CA THR A 181 -14.07 -6.02 -2.41
C THR A 181 -14.66 -5.27 -3.60
N ASN A 182 -15.98 -5.14 -3.68
CA ASN A 182 -16.64 -4.48 -4.82
C ASN A 182 -16.54 -2.95 -4.81
N TYR A 183 -16.44 -2.34 -3.63
CA TYR A 183 -16.28 -0.89 -3.50
C TYR A 183 -14.82 -0.47 -3.44
N GLY A 184 -13.94 -1.31 -2.88
CA GLY A 184 -12.53 -0.99 -2.72
C GLY A 184 -11.87 -0.62 -4.06
N HIS A 185 -11.92 -1.53 -5.02
CA HIS A 185 -11.34 -1.33 -6.34
C HIS A 185 -11.93 -0.12 -7.10
N LYS A 186 -13.14 0.34 -6.76
CA LYS A 186 -13.80 1.47 -7.41
C LYS A 186 -13.36 2.80 -6.83
N ILE A 187 -12.99 2.81 -5.55
CA ILE A 187 -12.70 4.03 -4.79
C ILE A 187 -11.20 4.37 -4.86
N SER A 188 -10.31 3.37 -4.86
CA SER A 188 -8.84 3.58 -4.94
C SER A 188 -8.40 4.56 -6.04
N PRO A 189 -8.88 4.46 -7.29
CA PRO A 189 -8.46 5.35 -8.38
C PRO A 189 -8.69 6.83 -8.07
N PHE A 190 -9.85 7.14 -7.47
CA PHE A 190 -10.22 8.51 -7.15
C PHE A 190 -9.37 9.07 -6.02
N ILE A 191 -9.06 8.27 -5.00
CA ILE A 191 -8.22 8.74 -3.89
C ILE A 191 -6.80 9.04 -4.39
N TYR A 192 -6.25 8.19 -5.26
CA TYR A 192 -4.94 8.44 -5.87
C TYR A 192 -4.90 9.71 -6.70
N ILE A 193 -5.94 9.98 -7.50
CA ILE A 193 -6.05 11.25 -8.25
C ILE A 193 -6.08 12.45 -7.30
N ILE A 194 -6.92 12.40 -6.26
CA ILE A 194 -7.03 13.49 -5.27
C ILE A 194 -5.69 13.73 -4.57
N LEU A 195 -5.00 12.66 -4.16
CA LEU A 195 -3.71 12.75 -3.50
C LEU A 195 -2.63 13.35 -4.42
N GLY A 196 -2.61 12.95 -5.69
CA GLY A 196 -1.67 13.48 -6.68
C GLY A 196 -1.89 14.97 -6.94
N ILE A 197 -3.14 15.39 -7.10
CA ILE A 197 -3.49 16.81 -7.24
C ILE A 197 -3.09 17.58 -5.97
N TYR A 198 -3.37 17.04 -4.78
CA TYR A 198 -3.01 17.67 -3.52
C TYR A 198 -1.50 17.92 -3.42
N ILE A 199 -0.68 16.91 -3.73
CA ILE A 199 0.79 17.04 -3.71
C ILE A 199 1.26 18.12 -4.69
N LEU A 200 0.74 18.12 -5.92
CA LEU A 200 1.11 19.10 -6.97
C LEU A 200 0.75 20.55 -6.61
N VAL A 201 -0.36 20.74 -5.89
CA VAL A 201 -0.84 22.06 -5.45
C VAL A 201 -0.06 22.53 -4.22
N ASP A 202 0.12 21.67 -3.23
CA ASP A 202 0.80 21.98 -1.96
C ASP A 202 2.28 22.35 -2.19
N SER A 203 2.96 21.63 -3.08
CA SER A 203 4.34 21.89 -3.48
C SER A 203 4.53 23.14 -4.35
N ARG A 204 3.43 23.76 -4.79
CA ARG A 204 3.42 24.84 -5.80
C ARG A 204 4.13 24.47 -7.11
N SER A 205 4.19 23.19 -7.46
CA SER A 205 4.90 22.71 -8.66
C SER A 205 4.38 23.34 -9.95
N TYR A 206 3.10 23.76 -9.99
CA TYR A 206 2.53 24.50 -11.12
C TYR A 206 3.27 25.81 -11.45
N ARG A 207 4.00 26.41 -10.49
CA ARG A 207 4.81 27.61 -10.73
C ARG A 207 6.01 27.36 -11.66
N LEU A 208 6.52 26.13 -11.73
CA LEU A 208 7.59 25.77 -12.68
C LEU A 208 7.13 25.92 -14.14
N PHE A 209 5.85 25.66 -14.42
CA PHE A 209 5.27 25.77 -15.77
C PHE A 209 4.72 27.17 -16.07
N LEU A 210 4.57 28.03 -15.05
CA LEU A 210 4.11 29.42 -15.20
C LEU A 210 5.28 30.43 -15.25
N MET A 211 6.50 30.00 -14.94
CA MET A 211 7.73 30.81 -15.04
C MET A 211 8.55 30.52 -16.31
N SER A 212 8.03 29.71 -17.24
CA SER A 212 8.58 29.47 -18.58
C SER A 212 7.83 30.26 -19.65
#